data_AF-A0AAD9NF59-F1
#
_entry.id   AF-A0AAD9NF59-F1
#
_cell.length_a   1.000
_cell.length_b   1.000
_cell.length_c   1.000
_cell.angle_alpha   90.00
_cell.angle_beta   90.00
_cell.angle_gamma   90.00
#
_symmetry.space_group_name_H-M   'P 1'
#
loop_
_entity.id
_entity.type
_entity.pdbx_description
1 polymer ?
#
loop_
_entity_poly.entity_id
_entity_poly.type
_entity_poly.pdbx_seq_one_letter_code
_entity_poly.pdbx_strand_id
1 'polypeptide(L)'
;RRCQIEGATLQTYLLEKTRVTHQAAGEYNFHIFYQILQAANEPEIAELLDVVTDSQSVEHFRLAQPRGRDKSVDEAQWTEVKNAFTNMAFSA
;
A
#
# COMPACT_ATOMS: atom_id res chain seq x y z
N ARG A 1 -13.68 -39.34 -9.27
CA ARG A 1 -12.46 -38.62 -8.83
C ARG A 1 -12.86 -37.16 -8.61
N ARG A 2 -12.66 -36.60 -7.41
CA ARG A 2 -12.95 -35.18 -7.15
C ARG A 2 -11.66 -34.40 -7.33
N CYS A 3 -11.63 -33.44 -8.24
CA CYS A 3 -10.54 -32.49 -8.38
C CYS A 3 -10.72 -31.44 -7.29
N GLN A 4 -9.90 -31.50 -6.24
CA GLN A 4 -9.84 -30.49 -5.17
C GLN A 4 -8.62 -29.60 -5.38
N ILE A 5 -8.73 -28.33 -4.97
CA ILE A 5 -7.61 -27.39 -5.02
C ILE A 5 -6.67 -27.75 -3.86
N GLU A 6 -5.42 -28.07 -4.17
CA GLU A 6 -4.40 -28.41 -3.18
C GLU A 6 -3.50 -27.22 -2.82
N GLY A 7 -3.43 -26.21 -3.69
CA GLY A 7 -2.63 -25.00 -3.47
C GLY A 7 -2.47 -24.14 -4.72
N ALA A 8 -1.63 -23.12 -4.61
CA ALA A 8 -1.28 -22.21 -5.70
C ALA A 8 0.18 -21.76 -5.59
N THR A 9 0.79 -21.40 -6.72
CA THR A 9 2.11 -20.75 -6.78
C THR A 9 1.99 -19.52 -7.67
N LEU A 10 2.55 -18.40 -7.22
CA LEU A 10 2.54 -17.15 -7.97
C LEU A 10 3.92 -16.86 -8.54
N GLN A 11 3.99 -16.57 -9.84
CA GLN A 11 5.18 -16.02 -10.48
C GLN A 11 4.85 -14.60 -10.95
N THR A 12 5.57 -13.62 -10.41
CA THR A 12 5.41 -12.22 -10.77
C THR A 12 6.51 -11.80 -11.73
N TYR A 13 6.16 -11.00 -12.74
CA TYR A 13 7.08 -10.56 -13.78
C TYR A 13 7.00 -9.05 -13.92
N LEU A 14 8.17 -8.42 -14.12
CA LEU A 14 8.31 -7.03 -14.56
C LEU A 14 7.55 -6.01 -13.70
N LEU A 15 7.70 -6.10 -12.37
CA LEU A 15 7.21 -5.02 -11.51
C LEU A 15 7.86 -3.69 -11.90
N GLU A 16 7.03 -2.67 -12.12
CA GLU A 16 7.45 -1.33 -12.52
C GLU A 16 8.12 -0.59 -11.35
N LYS A 17 9.40 -0.88 -11.09
CA LYS A 17 10.16 -0.28 -10.00
C LYS A 17 10.24 1.25 -10.10
N THR A 18 10.26 1.80 -11.31
CA THR A 18 10.33 3.24 -11.56
C THR A 18 9.10 3.99 -11.06
N ARG A 19 7.93 3.33 -10.96
CA ARG A 19 6.69 3.92 -10.43
C ARG A 19 6.82 4.42 -8.99
N VAL A 20 7.73 3.82 -8.22
CA VAL A 20 7.97 4.25 -6.83
C VAL A 20 8.62 5.64 -6.79
N THR A 21 9.57 5.91 -7.68
CA THR A 21 10.37 7.13 -7.67
C THR A 21 9.91 8.19 -8.65
N HIS A 22 9.18 7.81 -9.70
CA HIS A 22 8.70 8.69 -10.75
C HIS A 22 7.25 8.36 -11.11
N GLN A 23 6.39 9.37 -11.10
CA GLN A 23 5.01 9.25 -11.56
C GLN A 23 4.79 10.22 -12.72
N ALA A 24 4.22 9.72 -13.82
CA ALA A 24 3.80 10.56 -14.92
C ALA A 24 2.68 11.52 -14.46
N ALA A 25 2.50 12.63 -15.17
CA ALA A 25 1.47 13.61 -14.83
C ALA A 25 0.08 12.96 -14.85
N GLY A 26 -0.64 13.03 -13.72
CA GLY A 26 -1.97 12.43 -13.55
C GLY A 26 -1.97 10.96 -13.12
N GLU A 27 -0.80 10.33 -13.00
CA GLU A 27 -0.70 8.96 -12.49
C GLU A 27 -0.44 8.90 -10.99
N TYR A 28 -0.74 7.73 -10.43
CA TYR A 28 -0.59 7.42 -9.00
C TYR A 28 0.47 6.36 -8.78
N ASN A 29 0.98 6.34 -7.55
CA ASN A 29 1.85 5.29 -7.07
C ASN A 29 1.02 4.02 -6.72
N PHE A 30 1.66 2.98 -6.21
CA PHE A 30 0.98 1.78 -5.74
C PHE A 30 -0.02 2.10 -4.62
N HIS A 31 -1.16 1.40 -4.61
CA HIS A 31 -2.26 1.64 -3.68
C HIS A 31 -1.85 1.55 -2.22
N ILE A 32 -0.94 0.63 -1.89
CA ILE A 32 -0.49 0.39 -0.51
C ILE A 32 0.07 1.65 0.17
N PHE A 33 0.72 2.54 -0.59
CA PHE A 33 1.25 3.79 -0.04
C PHE A 33 0.15 4.73 0.44
N TYR A 34 -1.03 4.71 -0.17
CA TYR A 34 -2.15 5.55 0.22
C TYR A 34 -2.99 4.91 1.33
N GLN A 35 -3.13 3.59 1.28
CA GLN A 35 -3.84 2.80 2.29
C GLN A 35 -3.13 2.90 3.66
N ILE A 36 -1.80 2.80 3.70
CA ILE A 36 -1.02 2.95 4.93
C ILE A 36 -1.17 4.35 5.54
N LEU A 37 -1.30 5.40 4.73
CA LEU A 37 -1.50 6.76 5.24
C LEU A 37 -2.84 6.94 5.97
N GLN A 38 -3.86 6.15 5.64
CA GLN A 38 -5.12 6.16 6.39
C GLN A 38 -4.97 5.51 7.78
N ALA A 39 -3.94 4.68 7.96
CA ALA A 39 -3.59 4.01 9.20
C ALA A 39 -2.66 4.83 10.09
N ALA A 40 -2.43 6.11 9.78
CA ALA A 40 -1.58 7.01 10.57
C ALA A 40 -2.10 7.28 12.00
N ASN A 41 -3.31 6.85 12.31
CA ASN A 41 -3.87 6.82 13.66
C ASN A 41 -3.42 5.59 14.48
N GLU A 42 -2.84 4.57 13.86
CA GLU A 42 -2.26 3.41 14.53
C GLU A 42 -0.83 3.77 14.98
N PRO A 43 -0.50 3.66 16.29
CA PRO A 43 0.75 4.21 16.84
C PRO A 43 2.02 3.61 16.23
N GLU A 44 2.00 2.31 15.92
CA GLU A 44 3.12 1.61 15.26
C GLU A 44 3.38 2.14 13.85
N ILE A 45 2.32 2.50 13.13
CA ILE A 45 2.40 3.05 11.78
C ILE A 45 2.71 4.54 11.82
N ALA A 46 2.20 5.25 12.81
CA ALA A 46 2.51 6.66 13.03
C ALA A 46 4.02 6.86 13.28
N GLU A 47 4.64 6.01 14.10
CA GLU A 47 6.09 6.04 14.35
C GLU A 47 6.89 5.75 13.08
N LEU A 48 6.45 4.76 12.28
CA LEU A 48 7.06 4.45 10.99
C LEU A 48 6.91 5.59 9.98
N LEU A 49 5.74 6.24 9.94
CA LEU A 49 5.46 7.36 9.07
C LEU A 49 6.23 8.62 9.50
N ASP A 50 6.42 8.84 10.79
CA ASP A 50 7.17 10.00 11.32
C ASP A 50 8.61 10.00 10.83
N VAL A 51 9.26 8.82 10.82
CA VAL A 51 10.59 8.60 10.21
C VAL A 51 10.62 8.90 8.71
N VAL A 52 9.51 8.67 8.01
CA VAL A 52 9.39 8.91 6.56
C VAL A 52 9.07 10.38 6.25
N THR A 53 8.46 11.10 7.21
CA THR A 53 7.99 12.49 7.04
C THR A 53 8.97 13.58 7.49
N ASP A 54 10.18 13.24 7.97
CA ASP A 54 11.21 14.23 8.29
C ASP A 54 11.75 14.96 7.03
N SER A 55 11.01 16.01 6.69
CA SER A 55 11.38 17.32 6.14
C SER A 55 12.13 17.51 4.80
N GLN A 56 12.57 16.48 4.06
CA GLN A 56 13.07 16.69 2.67
C GLN A 56 12.72 15.57 1.67
N SER A 57 12.23 14.42 2.13
CA SER A 57 11.93 13.23 1.33
C SER A 57 10.48 13.19 0.78
N VAL A 58 9.57 13.95 1.37
CA VAL A 58 8.12 13.93 1.07
C VAL A 58 7.77 14.60 -0.26
N GLU A 59 8.66 15.43 -0.84
CA GLU A 59 8.48 15.89 -2.22
C GLU A 59 8.84 14.81 -3.25
N HIS A 60 9.77 13.91 -2.90
CA HIS A 60 10.25 12.84 -3.77
C HIS A 60 9.36 11.58 -3.67
N PHE A 61 8.85 11.29 -2.47
CA PHE A 61 7.70 10.44 -2.24
C PHE A 61 6.47 11.31 -2.34
N ARG A 62 5.98 11.59 -3.55
CA ARG A 62 4.75 12.35 -3.84
C ARG A 62 3.50 11.61 -3.32
N LEU A 63 3.47 11.33 -2.02
CA LEU A 63 2.39 10.80 -1.20
C LEU A 63 1.28 11.85 -1.02
N ALA A 64 1.50 13.07 -1.49
CA ALA A 64 0.46 14.05 -1.72
C ALA A 64 -0.58 13.43 -2.65
N GLN A 65 -1.61 12.85 -2.03
CA GLN A 65 -2.76 12.34 -2.76
C GLN A 65 -3.24 13.43 -3.72
N PRO A 66 -3.58 13.07 -4.96
CA PRO A 66 -4.14 14.01 -5.91
C PRO A 66 -5.35 14.68 -5.27
N ARG A 67 -5.44 16.01 -5.40
CA ARG A 67 -6.62 16.76 -4.95
C ARG A 67 -7.85 16.15 -5.59
N GLY A 68 -8.74 15.56 -4.79
CA GLY A 68 -9.99 14.95 -5.25
C GLY A 68 -10.04 13.41 -5.26
N ARG A 69 -8.99 12.69 -4.82
CA ARG A 69 -9.13 11.26 -4.54
C ARG A 69 -10.04 11.04 -3.33
N ASP A 70 -10.97 10.10 -3.45
CA ASP A 70 -11.81 9.66 -2.36
C ASP A 70 -11.01 8.82 -1.35
N LYS A 71 -10.84 9.37 -0.14
CA LYS A 71 -10.10 8.73 0.94
C LYS A 71 -10.86 7.60 1.61
N SER A 72 -12.20 7.59 1.51
CA SER A 72 -13.04 6.57 2.14
C SER A 72 -12.80 5.17 1.58
N VAL A 73 -12.42 5.10 0.30
CA VAL A 73 -12.05 3.85 -0.37
C VAL A 73 -10.73 3.31 0.17
N ASP A 74 -9.73 4.17 0.36
CA ASP A 74 -8.40 3.73 0.83
C ASP A 74 -8.47 3.18 2.28
N GLU A 75 -9.35 3.73 3.13
CA GLU A 75 -9.57 3.25 4.50
C GLU A 75 -10.20 1.84 4.53
N ALA A 76 -11.24 1.62 3.73
CA ALA A 76 -11.87 0.31 3.62
C ALA A 76 -10.89 -0.74 3.08
N GLN A 77 -10.11 -0.38 2.05
CA GLN A 77 -9.11 -1.27 1.46
C GLN A 77 -7.96 -1.58 2.42
N TRP A 78 -7.55 -0.65 3.28
CA TRP A 78 -6.54 -0.93 4.31
C TRP A 78 -6.97 -2.06 5.25
N THR A 79 -8.24 -2.04 5.67
CA THR A 79 -8.80 -3.12 6.50
C THR A 79 -8.79 -4.47 5.77
N GLU A 80 -9.12 -4.46 4.48
CA GLU A 80 -9.08 -5.67 3.65
C GLU A 80 -7.64 -6.21 3.50
N VAL A 81 -6.65 -5.34 3.30
CA VAL A 81 -5.24 -5.72 3.22
C VAL A 81 -4.80 -6.39 4.53
N LYS A 82 -5.11 -5.81 5.69
CA LYS A 82 -4.79 -6.42 6.99
C LYS A 82 -5.39 -7.81 7.13
N ASN A 83 -6.68 -7.94 6.80
CA ASN A 83 -7.37 -9.23 6.82
C ASN A 83 -6.74 -10.25 5.87
N ALA A 84 -6.33 -9.84 4.67
CA ALA A 84 -5.67 -10.70 3.71
C ALA A 84 -4.32 -11.20 4.24
N PHE A 85 -3.52 -10.34 4.87
CA PHE A 85 -2.24 -10.74 5.49
C PHE A 85 -2.46 -11.73 6.63
N THR A 86 -3.46 -11.51 7.49
CA THR A 86 -3.83 -12.46 8.54
C THR A 86 -4.29 -13.80 7.98
N ASN A 87 -5.14 -13.81 6.95
CA ASN A 87 -5.64 -15.03 6.31
C ASN A 87 -4.52 -15.83 5.62
N MET A 88 -3.51 -15.13 5.10
CA MET A 88 -2.32 -15.72 4.51
C MET A 88 -1.25 -16.10 5.56
N ALA A 89 -1.58 -15.98 6.85
CA ALA A 89 -0.74 -16.33 7.99
C ALA A 89 0.59 -15.56 8.09
N PHE A 90 0.62 -14.30 7.64
CA PHE A 90 1.72 -13.38 7.94
C PHE A 90 1.66 -12.96 9.43
N SER A 91 2.81 -12.94 10.10
CA SER A 91 2.92 -12.47 11.49
C SER A 91 2.98 -10.95 11.55
N ALA A 92 2.49 -10.39 12.67
CA ALA A 92 2.70 -8.99 13.05
C ALA A 92 4.14 -8.77 13.55
#